data_AF-A0A939AW51-F1
#
_entry.id   AF-A0A939AW51-F1
#
_cell.length_a   1.000
_cell.length_b   1.000
_cell.length_c   1.000
_cell.angle_alpha   90.00
_cell.angle_beta   90.00
_cell.angle_gamma   90.00
#
_symmetry.space_group_name_H-M   'P 1'
#
loop_
_entity.id
_entity.type
_entity.pdbx_description
1 polymer ?
#
loop_
_entity_poly.entity_id
_entity_poly.type
_entity_poly.pdbx_seq_one_letter_code
_entity_poly.pdbx_strand_id
1 'polypeptide(L)'
;MRSFLAGLMVAVIILAIALLAAAIGALGVGAVGWLLTRVFELSQWEGTLVAFGVAISLGLLVYRIVTHPFPTTWESVASDYEDEDEEEEEEEEEAPPIVPWRRSRPTPGTLPSENRSGSRSKRKTGQK
;
A
#
# COMPACT_ATOMS: atom_id res chain seq x y z
N MET A 1 -0.51 -24.48 36.91
CA MET A 1 0.81 -24.01 37.43
C MET A 1 1.97 -24.41 36.52
N ARG A 2 2.13 -25.68 36.12
CA ARG A 2 3.23 -26.15 35.25
C ARG A 2 3.28 -25.45 33.87
N SER A 3 2.13 -25.19 33.25
CA SER A 3 2.01 -24.46 31.98
C SER A 3 2.45 -22.99 32.09
N PHE A 4 2.12 -22.33 33.20
CA PHE A 4 2.58 -20.96 33.48
C PHE A 4 4.10 -20.92 33.74
N LEU A 5 4.62 -21.91 34.46
CA LEU A 5 6.05 -22.05 34.72
C LEU A 5 6.85 -22.29 33.42
N ALA A 6 6.31 -23.12 32.51
CA ALA A 6 6.91 -23.35 31.19
C ALA A 6 6.93 -22.07 30.34
N GLY A 7 5.83 -21.31 30.32
CA GLY A 7 5.77 -20.02 29.63
C GLY A 7 6.78 -19.01 30.18
N LEU A 8 6.90 -18.93 31.51
CA LEU A 8 7.89 -18.08 32.17
C LEU A 8 9.33 -18.48 31.79
N MET A 9 9.62 -19.78 31.76
CA MET A 9 10.95 -20.26 31.38
C MET A 9 11.31 -19.87 29.94
N VAL A 10 10.36 -20.03 29.01
CA VAL A 10 10.54 -19.65 27.60
C VAL A 10 10.75 -18.13 27.48
N ALA A 11 9.96 -17.32 28.18
CA ALA A 11 10.11 -15.87 28.18
C ALA A 11 11.49 -15.42 28.68
N VAL A 12 12.01 -16.05 29.74
CA VAL A 12 13.35 -15.77 30.28
C VAL A 12 14.43 -16.14 29.26
N ILE A 13 14.30 -17.27 28.58
CA ILE A 13 15.26 -17.69 27.54
C ILE A 13 15.26 -16.70 26.37
N ILE A 14 14.08 -16.30 25.88
CA ILE A 14 13.96 -15.32 24.80
C ILE A 14 14.57 -13.98 25.22
N LEU A 15 14.30 -13.53 26.45
CA LEU A 15 14.88 -12.31 27.00
C LEU A 15 16.41 -12.40 27.07
N ALA A 16 16.95 -13.53 27.51
CA ALA A 16 18.39 -13.75 27.59
C ALA A 16 19.05 -13.71 26.19
N ILE A 17 18.42 -14.32 25.19
CA ILE A 17 18.89 -14.27 23.79
C ILE A 17 18.82 -12.84 23.25
N ALA A 18 17.72 -12.13 23.50
CA ALA A 18 17.56 -10.75 23.08
C ALA A 18 18.62 -9.82 23.70
N LEU A 19 18.91 -9.99 24.99
CA LEU A 19 19.97 -9.26 25.68
C LEU A 19 21.35 -9.57 25.11
N LEU A 20 21.62 -10.84 24.78
CA LEU A 20 22.89 -11.24 24.19
C LEU A 20 23.07 -10.65 22.78
N ALA A 21 22.02 -10.70 21.95
CA ALA A 21 22.02 -10.05 20.64
C ALA A 21 22.20 -8.52 20.75
N ALA A 22 21.52 -7.88 21.70
CA ALA A 22 21.66 -6.46 21.96
C ALA A 22 23.08 -6.10 22.44
N ALA A 23 23.69 -6.92 23.30
CA ALA A 23 25.06 -6.70 23.77
C ALA A 23 26.08 -6.80 22.63
N ILE A 24 25.93 -7.79 21.75
CA ILE A 24 26.78 -7.94 20.56
C ILE A 24 26.59 -6.75 19.61
N GLY A 25 25.34 -6.33 19.39
CA GLY A 25 25.04 -5.14 18.58
C GLY A 25 25.66 -3.87 19.16
N ALA A 26 25.52 -3.65 20.47
CA ALA A 26 26.09 -2.50 21.17
C ALA A 26 27.63 -2.47 21.11
N LEU A 27 28.27 -3.64 21.24
CA LEU A 27 29.72 -3.77 21.04
C LEU A 27 30.13 -3.43 19.61
N GLY A 28 29.37 -3.89 18.62
CA GLY A 28 29.59 -3.55 17.21
C GLY A 28 29.48 -2.05 16.94
N VAL A 29 28.40 -1.42 17.41
CA VAL A 29 28.18 0.03 17.28
C VAL A 29 29.29 0.82 17.98
N GLY A 30 29.71 0.40 19.17
CA GLY A 30 30.81 1.01 19.90
C GLY A 30 32.16 0.89 19.18
N ALA A 31 32.45 -0.28 18.59
CA ALA A 31 33.66 -0.51 17.81
C ALA A 31 33.69 0.34 16.52
N VAL A 32 32.54 0.45 15.83
CA VAL A 32 32.38 1.31 14.66
C VAL A 32 32.56 2.79 15.06
N GLY A 33 31.95 3.21 16.17
CA GLY A 33 32.12 4.56 16.72
C GLY A 33 33.58 4.88 17.07
N TRP A 34 34.32 3.92 17.65
CA TRP A 34 35.75 4.07 17.92
C TRP A 34 36.60 4.16 16.65
N LEU A 35 36.23 3.46 15.58
CA LEU A 35 36.90 3.57 14.28
C LEU A 35 36.64 4.95 13.65
N LEU A 36 35.40 5.44 13.75
CA LEU A 36 34.99 6.77 13.26
C LEU A 36 35.77 7.90 13.94
N THR A 37 36.01 7.83 15.25
CA THR A 37 36.82 8.86 15.94
C THR A 37 38.26 8.88 15.45
N ARG A 38 38.79 7.74 15.02
CA ARG A 38 40.15 7.64 14.48
C ARG A 38 40.30 8.27 13.10
N VAL A 39 39.25 8.21 12.28
CA VAL A 39 39.28 8.66 10.88
C VAL A 39 38.83 10.11 10.73
N PHE A 40 37.86 10.56 11.53
CA PHE A 40 37.18 11.85 11.34
C PHE A 40 37.45 12.87 12.45
N GLU A 41 38.36 12.58 13.39
CA GLU A 41 38.65 13.43 14.57
C GLU A 41 37.40 13.79 15.40
N LEU A 42 36.35 12.99 15.31
CA LEU A 42 35.11 13.16 16.05
C LEU A 42 35.31 12.78 17.52
N SER A 43 34.55 13.41 18.41
CA SER A 43 34.49 12.96 19.79
C SER A 43 33.85 11.56 19.87
N GLN A 44 34.21 10.79 20.91
CA GLN A 44 33.71 9.42 21.09
C GLN A 44 32.17 9.35 21.18
N TRP A 45 31.54 10.40 21.69
CA TRP A 45 30.09 10.54 21.75
C TRP A 45 29.44 10.82 20.39
N GLU A 46 30.08 11.64 19.55
CA GLU A 46 29.57 11.90 18.19
C GLU A 46 29.72 10.64 17.32
N GLY A 47 30.85 9.93 17.43
CA GLY A 47 31.08 8.68 16.71
C GLY A 47 30.05 7.60 17.06
N THR A 48 29.67 7.47 18.33
CA THR A 48 28.63 6.50 18.74
C THR A 48 27.24 6.92 18.30
N LEU A 49 26.89 8.21 18.33
CA LEU A 49 25.62 8.72 17.81
C LEU A 49 25.49 8.45 16.30
N VAL A 50 26.54 8.70 15.53
CA VAL A 50 26.56 8.42 14.08
C VAL A 50 26.42 6.92 13.84
N ALA A 51 27.21 6.09 14.53
CA ALA A 51 27.14 4.64 14.38
C ALA A 51 25.74 4.09 14.75
N PHE A 52 25.10 4.66 15.77
CA PHE A 52 23.75 4.29 16.19
C PHE A 52 22.71 4.71 15.14
N GLY A 53 22.82 5.92 14.59
CA GLY A 53 21.95 6.38 13.51
C GLY A 53 22.05 5.47 12.28
N VAL A 54 23.27 5.12 11.87
CA VAL A 54 23.51 4.19 10.75
C VAL A 54 22.93 2.81 11.06
N ALA A 55 23.11 2.28 12.27
CA ALA A 55 22.56 0.99 12.67
C ALA A 55 21.03 0.96 12.62
N ILE A 56 20.36 2.03 13.09
CA ILE A 56 18.89 2.16 12.99
C ILE A 56 18.46 2.22 11.52
N SER A 57 19.10 3.07 10.71
CA SER A 57 18.75 3.19 9.29
C SER A 57 18.90 1.86 8.56
N LEU A 58 19.96 1.11 8.84
CA LEU A 58 20.19 -0.21 8.25
C LEU A 58 19.15 -1.23 8.75
N GLY A 59 18.82 -1.22 10.04
CA GLY A 59 17.77 -2.06 10.61
C GLY A 59 16.40 -1.80 10.00
N LEU A 60 16.03 -0.53 9.82
CA LEU A 60 14.79 -0.13 9.14
C LEU A 60 14.78 -0.55 7.68
N LEU A 61 15.92 -0.44 6.98
CA LEU A 61 16.05 -0.90 5.61
C LEU A 61 15.83 -2.41 5.50
N VAL A 62 16.47 -3.20 6.37
CA VAL A 62 16.28 -4.66 6.42
C VAL A 62 14.83 -5.00 6.76
N TYR A 63 14.24 -4.34 7.76
CA TYR A 63 12.82 -4.52 8.10
C TYR A 63 11.92 -4.24 6.91
N ARG A 64 12.16 -3.15 6.16
CA ARG A 64 11.40 -2.80 4.97
C ARG A 64 11.53 -3.87 3.89
N ILE A 65 12.74 -4.36 3.61
CA ILE A 65 13.00 -5.41 2.61
C ILE A 65 12.29 -6.71 2.98
N VAL A 66 12.30 -7.10 4.26
CA VAL A 66 11.70 -8.35 4.73
C VAL A 66 10.17 -8.28 4.77
N THR A 67 9.61 -7.15 5.20
CA THR A 67 8.15 -7.00 5.34
C THR A 67 7.46 -6.61 4.05
N HIS A 68 8.16 -5.91 3.16
CA HIS A 68 7.63 -5.46 1.89
C HIS A 68 8.69 -5.77 0.82
N PRO A 69 8.80 -7.05 0.42
CA PRO A 69 9.70 -7.41 -0.66
C PRO A 69 9.35 -6.54 -1.87
N PHE A 70 10.38 -5.95 -2.48
CA PHE A 70 10.17 -5.18 -3.71
C PHE A 70 9.42 -6.06 -4.70
N PRO A 71 8.37 -5.53 -5.38
CA PRO A 71 7.78 -6.26 -6.48
C PRO A 71 8.93 -6.57 -7.44
N THR A 72 9.15 -7.86 -7.66
CA THR A 72 10.15 -8.26 -8.63
C THR A 72 9.67 -7.70 -9.97
N THR A 73 10.53 -6.97 -10.68
CA THR A 73 10.15 -6.31 -11.94
C THR A 73 9.72 -7.29 -13.03
N TRP A 74 9.87 -8.61 -12.82
CA TRP A 74 9.34 -9.65 -13.68
C TRP A 74 7.89 -10.01 -13.36
N GLU A 75 7.46 -9.86 -12.11
CA GLU A 75 6.10 -10.18 -11.65
C GLU A 75 5.16 -8.99 -11.86
N SER A 76 5.66 -7.74 -11.81
CA SER A 76 4.87 -6.55 -12.18
C SER A 76 4.62 -6.40 -13.68
N VAL A 77 5.32 -7.17 -14.53
CA VAL A 77 5.02 -7.26 -15.98
C VAL A 77 4.12 -8.46 -16.27
N ALA A 78 4.08 -9.47 -15.38
CA ALA A 78 3.19 -10.62 -15.49
C ALA A 78 1.80 -10.35 -14.88
N SER A 79 1.71 -9.59 -13.78
CA SER A 79 0.43 -9.26 -13.13
C SER A 79 -0.37 -8.17 -13.86
N ASP A 80 0.15 -7.60 -14.95
CA ASP A 80 -0.63 -6.75 -15.86
C ASP A 80 -1.35 -7.61 -16.94
N TYR A 81 -1.17 -8.94 -16.90
CA TYR A 81 -1.75 -9.91 -17.84
C TYR A 81 -2.50 -11.09 -17.20
N GLU A 82 -2.43 -11.28 -15.88
CA GLU A 82 -3.13 -12.35 -15.16
C GLU A 82 -3.73 -11.77 -13.88
N ASP A 83 -4.98 -11.28 -13.96
CA ASP A 83 -6.00 -11.28 -12.89
C ASP A 83 -7.22 -10.43 -13.36
N GLU A 84 -7.80 -10.79 -14.51
CA GLU A 84 -9.24 -10.60 -14.78
C GLU A 84 -9.93 -11.86 -14.24
N ASP A 85 -10.19 -11.91 -12.94
CA ASP A 85 -11.19 -12.78 -12.32
C ASP A 85 -11.68 -12.07 -11.03
N GLU A 86 -12.26 -10.89 -11.24
CA GLU A 86 -13.06 -10.18 -10.23
C GLU A 86 -14.36 -10.96 -10.01
N GLU A 87 -14.43 -11.74 -8.92
CA GLU A 87 -15.73 -12.05 -8.31
C GLU A 87 -16.30 -10.74 -7.75
N GLU A 88 -17.05 -10.04 -8.60
CA GLU A 88 -17.88 -8.87 -8.28
C GLU A 88 -18.87 -9.23 -7.16
N GLU A 89 -18.51 -9.00 -5.90
CA GLU A 89 -19.51 -8.70 -4.87
C GLU A 89 -20.14 -7.35 -5.24
N GLU A 90 -21.41 -7.41 -5.63
CA GLU A 90 -22.28 -6.27 -5.97
C GLU A 90 -22.28 -5.20 -4.85
N GLU A 91 -21.31 -4.28 -4.86
CA GLU A 91 -21.54 -2.94 -4.33
C GLU A 91 -22.40 -2.22 -5.37
N GLU A 92 -23.69 -2.04 -5.06
CA GLU A 92 -24.56 -1.08 -5.73
C GLU A 92 -23.88 0.30 -5.68
N GLU A 93 -23.07 0.60 -6.69
CA GLU A 93 -22.56 1.94 -6.94
C GLU A 93 -23.78 2.84 -7.10
N GLU A 94 -24.08 3.64 -6.07
CA GLU A 94 -25.03 4.74 -6.17
C GLU A 94 -24.51 5.71 -7.25
N ALA A 95 -24.94 5.46 -8.50
CA ALA A 95 -24.58 6.27 -9.64
C ALA A 95 -24.91 7.73 -9.31
N PRO A 96 -23.93 8.66 -9.40
CA PRO A 96 -24.16 10.03 -9.00
C PRO A 96 -25.32 10.62 -9.82
N PRO A 97 -26.24 11.38 -9.18
CA PRO A 97 -27.49 11.77 -9.81
C PRO A 97 -27.22 12.52 -11.13
N ILE A 98 -27.68 11.92 -12.23
CA ILE A 98 -27.53 12.46 -13.57
C ILE A 98 -28.23 13.82 -13.66
N VAL A 99 -27.41 14.87 -13.76
CA VAL A 99 -27.93 16.23 -13.74
C VAL A 99 -28.60 16.56 -15.10
N PRO A 100 -29.81 17.16 -15.11
CA PRO A 100 -30.67 17.21 -16.30
C PRO A 100 -30.06 17.89 -17.54
N TRP A 101 -29.08 18.79 -17.37
CA TRP A 101 -28.50 19.56 -18.48
C TRP A 101 -27.60 18.73 -19.41
N ARG A 102 -27.21 17.50 -19.03
CA ARG A 102 -26.45 16.58 -19.88
C ARG A 102 -27.31 15.71 -20.81
N ARG A 103 -28.64 15.81 -20.73
CA ARG A 103 -29.56 15.10 -21.65
C ARG A 103 -29.65 15.70 -23.05
N SER A 104 -29.15 16.93 -23.23
CA SER A 104 -29.38 17.74 -24.44
C SER A 104 -28.23 17.75 -25.44
N ARG A 105 -27.20 16.91 -25.26
CA ARG A 105 -26.10 16.83 -26.23
C ARG A 105 -26.37 15.67 -27.18
N PRO A 106 -26.70 15.93 -28.46
CA PRO A 106 -26.78 14.88 -29.46
C PRO A 106 -25.42 14.19 -29.53
N THR A 107 -25.41 12.88 -29.35
CA THR A 107 -24.22 12.05 -29.50
C THR A 107 -23.65 12.25 -30.91
N PRO A 108 -22.36 12.58 -31.08
CA PRO A 108 -21.79 12.75 -32.41
C PRO A 108 -21.72 11.39 -33.09
N GLY A 109 -22.58 11.16 -34.08
CA GLY A 109 -22.60 9.91 -34.85
C GLY A 109 -23.92 9.55 -35.52
N THR A 110 -25.05 10.12 -35.09
CA THR A 110 -26.34 9.86 -35.75
C THR A 110 -26.78 11.08 -36.55
N LEU A 111 -26.58 11.03 -37.87
CA LEU A 111 -27.25 11.93 -38.79
C LEU A 111 -28.77 11.77 -38.60
N PRO A 112 -29.56 12.86 -38.54
CA PRO A 112 -31.01 12.73 -38.53
C PRO A 112 -31.43 12.18 -39.89
N SER A 113 -31.92 10.94 -39.93
CA SER A 113 -32.63 10.43 -41.10
C SER A 113 -33.87 11.30 -41.27
N GLU A 114 -33.83 12.12 -42.32
CA GLU A 114 -34.95 12.89 -42.83
C GLU A 114 -36.12 11.95 -43.07
N ASN A 115 -37.09 11.93 -42.14
CA ASN A 115 -38.36 11.26 -42.38
C ASN A 115 -39.43 12.32 -42.69
N ARG A 116 -39.43 12.74 -43.96
CA ARG A 116 -40.56 13.40 -44.60
C ARG A 116 -41.67 12.37 -44.84
N SER A 117 -42.70 12.38 -44.00
CA SER A 117 -44.11 12.10 -44.34
C SER A 117 -44.90 12.10 -43.02
N GLY A 118 -45.84 12.99 -42.73
CA GLY A 118 -46.97 13.33 -43.58
C GLY A 118 -48.17 12.48 -43.16
N SER A 119 -48.96 12.95 -42.19
CA SER A 119 -50.41 12.69 -42.18
C SER A 119 -51.10 13.57 -41.14
N ARG A 120 -51.84 14.52 -41.69
CA ARG A 120 -52.84 15.36 -41.06
C ARG A 120 -54.11 14.49 -40.94
N SER A 121 -54.62 14.21 -39.73
CA SER A 121 -56.03 13.84 -39.59
C SER A 121 -56.62 14.22 -38.24
N LYS A 122 -57.60 15.12 -38.30
CA LYS A 122 -58.58 15.43 -37.24
C LYS A 122 -59.35 14.16 -36.85
N ARG A 123 -59.64 13.97 -35.56
CA ARG A 123 -61.05 13.82 -35.12
C ARG A 123 -61.24 14.00 -33.61
N LYS A 124 -62.37 14.65 -33.33
CA LYS A 124 -62.97 15.09 -32.07
C LYS A 124 -64.00 14.04 -31.63
N THR A 125 -63.99 13.62 -30.36
CA THR A 125 -65.09 13.05 -29.52
C THR A 125 -64.44 12.38 -28.30
N GLY A 126 -64.76 12.63 -27.03
CA GLY A 126 -66.04 12.98 -26.42
C GLY A 126 -66.79 11.71 -26.02
N GLN A 127 -66.53 11.17 -24.82
CA GLN A 127 -67.27 10.11 -24.11
C GLN A 127 -66.59 9.92 -22.74
N LYS A 128 -67.25 9.81 -21.59
CA LYS A 128 -68.68 9.77 -21.24
C LYS A 128 -68.78 10.12 -19.75
#